data_AF-A0AA39PG30-F1
#
_entry.id   AF-A0AA39PG30-F1
#
_cell.length_a   1.000
_cell.length_b   1.000
_cell.length_c   1.000
_cell.angle_alpha   90.00
_cell.angle_beta   90.00
_cell.angle_gamma   90.00
#
_symmetry.space_group_name_H-M   'P 1'
#
loop_
_entity.id
_entity.type
_entity.pdbx_description
1 polymer ?
#
loop_
_entity_poly.entity_id
_entity_poly.type
_entity_poly.pdbx_seq_one_letter_code
_entity_poly.pdbx_strand_id
1 'polypeptide(L)'
;MSVNLFMILDPSVYAVLPFVLYYVLVASATMMIHEWLILFDQEVSLMWNSPWNLVKVLYLISRYSPILDVALALQEHVQPYADPKTCLINNDISTVSTGVGIAVSELILIVRTCALYGNCKKVVYGLGTVWTLWLSVNVWVVITFMKSTVFKYQPSSVLQGCYLASDNPILFVCFASLLLLEVLLLILHIWKALRLLRESRNNLVSTFFRDGVIYYMCLSPLTLGNVLVILLAPVDMLDLLDSLMRVFHSTMCCRLLLGLRQTAVSVQRGS
;
A
#
# COMPACT_ATOMS: atom_id res chain seq x y z
N MET A 1 3.06 -20.94 -21.05
CA MET A 1 4.26 -21.76 -20.77
C MET A 1 5.41 -20.80 -20.54
N SER A 2 5.43 -20.16 -19.38
CA SER A 2 6.42 -19.16 -19.01
C SER A 2 7.64 -19.93 -18.50
N VAL A 3 8.75 -19.86 -19.22
CA VAL A 3 10.03 -20.43 -18.76
C VAL A 3 10.44 -19.64 -17.52
N ASN A 4 10.25 -20.22 -16.34
CA ASN A 4 10.70 -19.65 -15.08
C ASN A 4 12.22 -19.48 -15.16
N LEU A 5 12.69 -18.25 -15.32
CA LEU A 5 14.11 -17.88 -15.34
C LEU A 5 14.84 -18.36 -14.06
N PHE A 6 14.07 -18.62 -12.99
CA PHE A 6 14.54 -19.14 -11.70
C PHE A 6 14.78 -20.65 -11.64
N MET A 7 14.36 -21.44 -12.64
CA MET A 7 14.69 -22.87 -12.69
C MET A 7 16.20 -23.14 -12.91
N ILE A 8 16.99 -22.07 -13.11
CA ILE A 8 18.46 -22.06 -13.22
C ILE A 8 19.14 -21.74 -11.88
N LEU A 9 18.40 -21.31 -10.85
CA LEU A 9 18.99 -21.00 -9.54
C LEU A 9 19.24 -22.26 -8.72
N ASP A 10 20.44 -22.31 -8.14
CA ASP A 10 20.97 -23.37 -7.30
C ASP A 10 19.98 -23.72 -6.16
N PRO A 11 19.72 -25.00 -5.84
CA PRO A 11 18.85 -25.43 -4.73
C PRO A 11 19.10 -24.73 -3.39
N SER A 12 20.31 -24.25 -3.17
CA SER A 12 20.70 -23.44 -2.00
C SER A 12 19.94 -22.11 -1.90
N VAL A 13 19.59 -21.47 -3.01
CA VAL A 13 18.87 -20.19 -3.05
C VAL A 13 17.42 -20.34 -2.58
N TYR A 14 16.77 -21.46 -2.92
CA TYR A 14 15.41 -21.76 -2.48
C TYR A 14 15.30 -21.95 -0.96
N ALA A 15 16.37 -22.43 -0.31
CA ALA A 15 16.39 -22.60 1.14
C ALA A 15 16.48 -21.27 1.90
N VAL A 16 17.08 -20.23 1.30
CA VAL A 16 17.25 -18.90 1.96
C VAL A 16 16.03 -18.00 1.79
N LEU A 17 15.24 -18.26 0.75
CA LEU A 17 14.09 -17.46 0.32
C LEU A 17 13.08 -17.14 1.44
N PRO A 18 12.63 -18.14 2.23
CA PRO A 18 11.67 -17.89 3.30
C PRO A 18 12.24 -16.93 4.34
N PHE A 19 13.52 -17.05 4.68
CA PHE A 19 14.19 -16.17 5.63
C PHE A 19 14.19 -14.71 5.17
N VAL A 20 14.37 -14.46 3.87
CA VAL A 20 14.31 -13.10 3.31
C VAL A 20 12.92 -12.49 3.53
N LEU A 21 11.85 -13.26 3.29
CA LEU A 21 10.47 -12.81 3.56
C LEU A 21 10.30 -12.43 5.03
N TYR A 22 10.75 -13.28 5.96
CA TYR A 22 10.71 -12.98 7.40
C TYR A 22 11.44 -11.68 7.75
N TYR A 23 12.65 -11.48 7.23
CA TYR A 23 13.41 -10.26 7.53
C TYR A 23 12.71 -9.01 6.99
N VAL A 24 12.16 -9.06 5.77
CA VAL A 24 11.43 -7.93 5.19
C VAL A 24 10.13 -7.66 5.96
N LEU A 25 9.41 -8.69 6.38
CA LEU A 25 8.20 -8.55 7.19
C LEU A 25 8.50 -7.94 8.56
N VAL A 26 9.54 -8.41 9.26
CA VAL A 26 9.98 -7.84 10.54
C VAL A 26 10.46 -6.40 10.38
N ALA A 27 11.17 -6.07 9.30
CA ALA A 27 11.56 -4.71 8.99
C ALA A 27 10.33 -3.81 8.74
N SER A 28 9.33 -4.32 8.01
CA SER A 28 8.06 -3.62 7.75
C SER A 28 7.29 -3.36 9.04
N ALA A 29 7.21 -4.37 9.92
CA ALA A 29 6.59 -4.25 11.24
C ALA A 29 7.31 -3.21 12.11
N THR A 30 8.65 -3.24 12.12
CA THR A 30 9.47 -2.28 12.88
C THR A 30 9.25 -0.86 12.38
N MET A 31 9.24 -0.66 11.06
CA MET A 31 8.96 0.63 10.43
C MET A 31 7.55 1.13 10.78
N MET A 32 6.55 0.26 10.71
CA MET A 32 5.18 0.58 11.10
C MET A 32 5.11 1.05 12.56
N ILE A 33 5.68 0.29 13.49
CA ILE A 33 5.69 0.62 14.93
C ILE A 33 6.40 1.96 15.16
N HIS A 34 7.58 2.15 14.55
CA HIS A 34 8.34 3.38 14.66
C HIS A 34 7.54 4.61 14.20
N GLU A 35 6.90 4.53 13.03
CA GLU A 35 6.04 5.59 12.51
C GLU A 35 4.84 5.86 13.42
N TRP A 36 4.25 4.80 13.98
CA TRP A 36 3.14 4.91 14.89
C TRP A 36 3.52 5.69 16.16
N LEU A 37 4.69 5.39 16.75
CA LEU A 37 5.20 6.09 17.93
C LEU A 37 5.45 7.57 17.66
N ILE A 38 6.08 7.91 16.52
CA ILE A 38 6.39 9.31 16.18
C ILE A 38 5.13 10.13 15.92
N LEU A 39 4.11 9.54 15.28
CA LEU A 39 2.88 10.25 14.94
C LEU A 39 1.86 10.27 16.08
N PHE A 40 2.14 9.65 17.21
CA PHE A 40 1.17 9.51 18.31
C PHE A 40 0.81 10.86 18.95
N ASP A 41 1.80 11.71 19.25
CA ASP A 41 1.56 13.03 19.85
C ASP A 41 0.69 13.95 18.94
N GLN A 42 0.98 13.93 17.63
CA GLN A 42 0.19 14.65 16.65
C GLN A 42 -1.23 14.07 16.50
N GLU A 43 -1.39 12.75 16.60
CA GLU A 43 -2.71 12.11 16.56
C GLU A 43 -3.57 12.52 17.75
N VAL A 44 -3.02 12.49 18.97
CA VAL A 44 -3.74 12.85 20.19
C VAL A 44 -4.19 14.32 20.11
N SER A 45 -3.29 15.21 19.70
CA SER A 45 -3.58 16.64 19.61
C SER A 45 -4.55 17.01 18.48
N LEU A 46 -4.48 16.37 17.32
CA LEU A 46 -5.24 16.76 16.11
C LEU A 46 -6.47 15.90 15.82
N MET A 47 -6.53 14.65 16.32
CA MET A 47 -7.51 13.66 15.89
C MET A 47 -8.46 13.23 17.01
N TRP A 48 -7.96 13.05 18.25
CA TRP A 48 -8.76 12.45 19.33
C TRP A 48 -9.99 13.30 19.69
N ASN A 49 -9.78 14.58 19.98
CA ASN A 49 -10.85 15.52 20.37
C ASN A 49 -11.61 16.13 19.18
N SER A 50 -11.24 15.77 17.95
CA SER A 50 -11.89 16.30 16.74
C SER A 50 -13.23 15.58 16.47
N PRO A 51 -14.26 16.30 15.97
CA PRO A 51 -15.53 15.67 15.61
C PRO A 51 -15.35 14.60 14.52
N TRP A 52 -16.27 13.65 14.51
CA TRP A 52 -16.32 12.61 13.47
C TRP A 52 -16.62 13.23 12.11
N ASN A 53 -15.71 13.05 11.17
CA ASN A 53 -15.85 13.45 9.77
C ASN A 53 -15.15 12.44 8.87
N LEU A 54 -15.34 12.58 7.55
CA LEU A 54 -14.75 11.68 6.56
C LEU A 54 -13.23 11.55 6.73
N VAL A 55 -12.52 12.66 6.96
CA VAL A 55 -11.06 12.67 7.14
C VAL A 55 -10.63 11.86 8.36
N LYS A 56 -11.36 11.94 9.48
CA LYS A 56 -11.10 11.14 10.68
C LYS A 56 -11.28 9.65 10.40
N VAL A 57 -12.33 9.28 9.67
CA VAL A 57 -12.59 7.88 9.30
C VAL A 57 -11.49 7.34 8.38
N LEU A 58 -11.15 8.07 7.31
CA LEU A 58 -10.08 7.66 6.39
C LEU A 58 -8.73 7.54 7.12
N TYR A 59 -8.44 8.47 8.03
CA TYR A 59 -7.24 8.42 8.85
C TYR A 59 -7.18 7.18 9.73
N LEU A 60 -8.27 6.85 10.45
CA LEU A 60 -8.32 5.67 11.30
C LEU A 60 -8.17 4.39 10.49
N ILE A 61 -8.83 4.29 9.33
CA ILE A 61 -8.65 3.13 8.44
C ILE A 61 -7.19 3.02 8.04
N SER A 62 -6.60 4.08 7.46
CA SER A 62 -5.20 4.06 7.03
C SER A 62 -4.24 3.73 8.17
N ARG A 63 -4.49 4.23 9.39
CA ARG A 63 -3.56 4.08 10.52
C ARG A 63 -3.61 2.71 11.18
N TYR A 64 -4.79 2.11 11.30
CA TYR A 64 -4.96 0.87 12.07
C TYR A 64 -5.03 -0.38 11.19
N SER A 65 -5.43 -0.27 9.91
CA SER A 65 -5.49 -1.44 9.02
C SER A 65 -4.13 -2.15 8.82
N PRO A 66 -2.97 -1.47 8.66
CA PRO A 66 -1.71 -2.19 8.46
C PRO A 66 -1.26 -2.96 9.70
N ILE A 67 -1.73 -2.59 10.89
CA ILE A 67 -1.45 -3.35 12.12
C ILE A 67 -2.09 -4.73 12.01
N LEU A 68 -3.33 -4.78 11.51
CA LEU A 68 -4.01 -6.04 11.22
C LEU A 68 -3.27 -6.81 10.12
N ASP A 69 -2.93 -6.15 9.02
CA ASP A 69 -2.28 -6.77 7.87
C ASP A 69 -0.94 -7.43 8.26
N VAL A 70 -0.07 -6.69 8.97
CA VAL A 70 1.23 -7.17 9.45
C VAL A 70 1.08 -8.27 10.51
N ALA A 71 0.08 -8.17 11.40
CA ALA A 71 -0.16 -9.20 12.41
C ALA A 71 -0.61 -10.53 11.78
N LEU A 72 -1.50 -10.47 10.78
CA LEU A 72 -1.94 -11.64 10.04
C LEU A 72 -0.80 -12.26 9.24
N ALA A 73 0.00 -11.44 8.54
CA ALA A 73 1.17 -11.92 7.81
C ALA A 73 2.20 -12.61 8.75
N LEU A 74 2.47 -12.02 9.91
CA LEU A 74 3.36 -12.65 10.91
C LEU A 74 2.80 -13.97 11.42
N GLN A 75 1.49 -14.03 11.69
CA GLN A 75 0.85 -15.25 12.13
C GLN A 75 0.93 -16.34 11.06
N GLU A 76 0.66 -16.00 9.80
CA GLU A 76 0.71 -16.94 8.67
C GLU A 76 2.08 -17.58 8.50
N HIS A 77 3.16 -16.87 8.83
CA HIS A 77 4.50 -17.42 8.72
C HIS A 77 4.96 -18.16 9.99
N VAL A 78 4.64 -17.65 11.19
CA VAL A 78 5.17 -18.21 12.45
C VAL A 78 4.33 -19.38 12.99
N GLN A 79 3.08 -19.55 12.53
CA GLN A 79 2.19 -20.56 13.11
C GLN A 79 2.68 -22.00 12.86
N PRO A 80 2.98 -22.78 13.91
CA PRO A 80 3.33 -24.18 13.77
C PRO A 80 2.08 -25.00 13.42
N TYR A 81 2.20 -25.94 12.49
CA TYR A 81 1.10 -26.81 12.05
C TYR A 81 -0.15 -26.01 11.63
N ALA A 82 0.03 -25.00 10.78
CA ALA A 82 -1.05 -24.15 10.33
C ALA A 82 -2.14 -24.96 9.60
N ASP A 83 -3.38 -24.84 10.08
CA ASP A 83 -4.54 -25.45 9.44
C ASP A 83 -4.87 -24.70 8.14
N PRO A 84 -5.02 -25.39 6.98
CA PRO A 84 -5.26 -24.75 5.70
C PRO A 84 -6.51 -23.88 5.65
N LYS A 85 -7.56 -24.18 6.43
CA LYS A 85 -8.77 -23.34 6.46
C LYS A 85 -8.51 -22.03 7.19
N THR A 86 -7.75 -22.08 8.28
CA THR A 86 -7.32 -20.87 9.01
C THR A 86 -6.43 -20.00 8.14
N CYS A 87 -5.49 -20.59 7.39
CA CYS A 87 -4.67 -19.87 6.41
C CYS A 87 -5.51 -19.18 5.34
N LEU A 88 -6.51 -19.86 4.79
CA LEU A 88 -7.40 -19.29 3.78
C LEU A 88 -8.18 -18.08 4.35
N ILE A 89 -8.75 -18.21 5.55
CA ILE A 89 -9.49 -17.12 6.19
C ILE A 89 -8.58 -15.92 6.48
N ASN A 90 -7.39 -16.16 7.03
CA ASN A 90 -6.43 -15.09 7.33
C ASN A 90 -5.98 -14.39 6.04
N ASN A 91 -5.68 -15.15 4.99
CA ASN A 91 -5.31 -14.63 3.67
C ASN A 91 -6.43 -13.77 3.08
N ASP A 92 -7.68 -14.23 3.15
CA ASP A 92 -8.84 -13.49 2.62
C ASP A 92 -9.04 -12.17 3.38
N ILE A 93 -8.95 -12.20 4.72
CA ILE A 93 -9.04 -10.99 5.55
C ILE A 93 -7.91 -10.03 5.22
N SER A 94 -6.67 -10.53 5.14
CA SER A 94 -5.47 -9.74 4.82
C SER A 94 -5.61 -9.11 3.43
N THR A 95 -5.98 -9.89 2.42
CA THR A 95 -6.17 -9.42 1.03
C THR A 95 -7.23 -8.31 0.95
N VAL A 96 -8.38 -8.50 1.60
CA VAL A 96 -9.45 -7.48 1.62
C VAL A 96 -9.01 -6.23 2.36
N SER A 97 -8.38 -6.37 3.53
CA SER A 97 -7.90 -5.25 4.34
C SER A 97 -6.83 -4.42 3.61
N THR A 98 -5.85 -5.10 3.00
CA THR A 98 -4.83 -4.49 2.13
C THR A 98 -5.47 -3.75 0.96
N GLY A 99 -6.38 -4.41 0.23
CA GLY A 99 -7.07 -3.80 -0.91
C GLY A 99 -7.87 -2.55 -0.52
N VAL A 100 -8.63 -2.60 0.58
CA VAL A 100 -9.39 -1.44 1.09
C VAL A 100 -8.45 -0.29 1.46
N GLY A 101 -7.36 -0.57 2.17
CA GLY A 101 -6.50 0.50 2.61
C GLY A 101 -5.63 1.08 1.49
N ILE A 102 -5.27 0.32 0.46
CA ILE A 102 -4.65 0.86 -0.77
C ILE A 102 -5.67 1.76 -1.48
N ALA A 103 -6.91 1.29 -1.69
CA ALA A 103 -7.95 2.08 -2.34
C ALA A 103 -8.22 3.41 -1.62
N VAL A 104 -8.23 3.41 -0.28
CA VAL A 104 -8.33 4.62 0.55
C VAL A 104 -7.11 5.52 0.36
N SER A 105 -5.90 4.96 0.33
CA SER A 105 -4.67 5.72 0.13
C SER A 105 -4.66 6.44 -1.23
N GLU A 106 -5.02 5.72 -2.29
CA GLU A 106 -5.15 6.29 -3.64
C GLU A 106 -6.22 7.37 -3.72
N LEU A 107 -7.35 7.18 -3.03
CA LEU A 107 -8.39 8.21 -2.97
C LEU A 107 -7.88 9.50 -2.32
N ILE A 108 -7.10 9.39 -1.23
CA ILE A 108 -6.49 10.55 -0.56
C ILE A 108 -5.53 11.28 -1.51
N LEU A 109 -4.70 10.54 -2.24
CA LEU A 109 -3.75 11.09 -3.22
C LEU A 109 -4.46 11.79 -4.39
N ILE A 110 -5.57 11.23 -4.86
CA ILE A 110 -6.43 11.84 -5.88
C ILE A 110 -7.06 13.13 -5.36
N VAL A 111 -7.66 13.11 -4.16
CA VAL A 111 -8.26 14.31 -3.56
C VAL A 111 -7.23 15.42 -3.41
N ARG A 112 -6.00 15.09 -2.97
CA ARG A 112 -4.90 16.05 -2.90
C ARG A 112 -4.57 16.62 -4.28
N THR A 113 -4.52 15.78 -5.30
CA THR A 113 -4.26 16.20 -6.68
C THR A 113 -5.38 17.12 -7.18
N CYS A 114 -6.64 16.81 -6.91
CA CYS A 114 -7.76 17.69 -7.23
C CYS A 114 -7.64 19.06 -6.56
N ALA A 115 -7.29 19.10 -5.26
CA ALA A 115 -7.10 20.35 -4.53
C ALA A 115 -5.97 21.20 -5.14
N LEU A 116 -4.88 20.58 -5.57
CA LEU A 116 -3.77 21.26 -6.24
C LEU A 116 -4.18 21.91 -7.58
N TYR A 117 -5.16 21.31 -8.27
CA TYR A 117 -5.76 21.87 -9.48
C TYR A 117 -6.92 22.84 -9.18
N GLY A 118 -7.05 23.31 -7.93
CA GLY A 118 -8.09 24.24 -7.51
C GLY A 118 -9.49 23.65 -7.58
N ASN A 119 -9.63 22.33 -7.40
CA ASN A 119 -10.89 21.60 -7.50
C ASN A 119 -11.64 21.83 -8.81
N CYS A 120 -10.89 21.98 -9.92
CA CYS A 120 -11.48 22.07 -11.24
C CYS A 120 -12.37 20.86 -11.52
N LYS A 121 -13.66 21.10 -11.79
CA LYS A 121 -14.67 20.04 -12.00
C LYS A 121 -14.23 18.99 -13.01
N LYS A 122 -13.54 19.39 -14.08
CA LYS A 122 -13.01 18.47 -15.10
C LYS A 122 -11.99 17.47 -14.52
N VAL A 123 -11.08 17.95 -13.68
CA VAL A 123 -10.04 17.12 -13.03
C VAL A 123 -10.67 16.22 -11.98
N VAL A 124 -11.61 16.75 -11.19
CA VAL A 124 -12.33 15.98 -10.16
C VAL A 124 -13.13 14.84 -10.80
N TYR A 125 -13.95 15.14 -11.82
CA TYR A 125 -14.71 14.10 -12.50
C TYR A 125 -13.80 13.12 -13.25
N GLY A 126 -12.74 13.59 -13.90
CA GLY A 126 -11.81 12.73 -14.62
C GLY A 126 -11.03 11.78 -13.72
N LEU A 127 -10.48 12.26 -12.59
CA LEU A 127 -9.78 11.39 -11.65
C LEU A 127 -10.75 10.50 -10.85
N GLY A 128 -11.95 10.99 -10.55
CA GLY A 128 -13.00 10.19 -9.91
C GLY A 128 -13.47 9.03 -10.78
N THR A 129 -13.63 9.23 -12.10
CA THR A 129 -13.96 8.14 -13.02
C THR A 129 -12.81 7.14 -13.15
N VAL A 130 -11.56 7.61 -13.24
CA VAL A 130 -10.39 6.72 -13.24
C VAL A 130 -10.33 5.86 -11.99
N TRP A 131 -10.51 6.45 -10.80
CA TRP A 131 -10.48 5.72 -9.54
C TRP A 131 -11.61 4.70 -9.42
N THR A 132 -12.83 5.06 -9.80
CA THR A 132 -13.98 4.12 -9.73
C THR A 132 -13.83 2.95 -10.69
N LEU A 133 -13.31 3.19 -11.90
CA LEU A 133 -12.97 2.11 -12.85
C LEU A 133 -11.85 1.23 -12.30
N TRP A 134 -10.77 1.83 -11.79
CA TRP A 134 -9.65 1.12 -11.18
C TRP A 134 -10.12 0.23 -10.02
N LEU A 135 -10.94 0.78 -9.11
CA LEU A 135 -11.50 0.05 -7.97
C LEU A 135 -12.35 -1.13 -8.43
N SER A 136 -13.22 -0.93 -9.43
CA SER A 136 -14.12 -1.97 -9.94
C SER A 136 -13.33 -3.16 -10.52
N VAL A 137 -12.28 -2.87 -11.30
CA VAL A 137 -11.39 -3.90 -11.85
C VAL A 137 -10.67 -4.65 -10.74
N ASN A 138 -10.10 -3.93 -9.77
CA ASN A 138 -9.35 -4.54 -8.67
C ASN A 138 -10.23 -5.40 -7.75
N VAL A 139 -11.45 -4.96 -7.47
CA VAL A 139 -12.42 -5.77 -6.70
C VAL A 139 -12.74 -7.08 -7.43
N TRP A 140 -12.95 -7.04 -8.75
CA TRP A 140 -13.18 -8.24 -9.53
C TRP A 140 -11.96 -9.19 -9.52
N VAL A 141 -10.76 -8.65 -9.65
CA VAL A 141 -9.50 -9.42 -9.58
C VAL A 141 -9.36 -10.08 -8.21
N VAL A 142 -9.55 -9.34 -7.12
CA VAL A 142 -9.43 -9.86 -5.74
C VAL A 142 -10.44 -10.98 -5.48
N ILE A 143 -11.69 -10.82 -5.91
CA ILE A 143 -12.71 -11.89 -5.79
C ILE A 143 -12.31 -13.13 -6.58
N THR A 144 -11.72 -12.95 -7.76
CA THR A 144 -11.25 -14.07 -8.59
C THR A 144 -10.05 -14.77 -7.96
N PHE A 145 -9.12 -13.99 -7.40
CA PHE A 145 -7.97 -14.50 -6.67
C PHE A 145 -8.39 -15.35 -5.48
N MET A 146 -9.19 -14.82 -4.54
CA MET A 146 -9.65 -15.53 -3.35
C MET A 146 -10.36 -16.86 -3.67
N LYS A 147 -11.09 -16.93 -4.79
CA LYS A 147 -11.74 -18.18 -5.23
C LYS A 147 -10.78 -19.22 -5.80
N SER A 148 -9.62 -18.78 -6.28
CA SER A 148 -8.62 -19.63 -6.94
C SER A 148 -7.50 -20.09 -6.01
N THR A 149 -7.31 -19.41 -4.88
CA THR A 149 -6.27 -19.69 -3.90
C THR A 149 -6.53 -21.01 -3.18
N VAL A 150 -5.53 -21.90 -3.15
CA VAL A 150 -5.62 -23.20 -2.48
C VAL A 150 -4.45 -23.36 -1.50
N PHE A 151 -4.77 -23.43 -0.21
CA PHE A 151 -3.81 -23.78 0.84
C PHE A 151 -3.81 -25.28 1.12
N LYS A 152 -2.62 -25.84 1.38
CA LYS A 152 -2.44 -27.23 1.81
C LYS A 152 -1.58 -27.28 3.08
N TYR A 153 -1.55 -28.44 3.72
CA TYR A 153 -0.62 -28.68 4.82
C TYR A 153 0.82 -28.55 4.33
N GLN A 154 1.65 -27.91 5.15
CA GLN A 154 3.07 -27.73 4.88
C GLN A 154 3.76 -29.12 4.79
N PRO A 155 4.32 -29.50 3.62
CA PRO A 155 4.96 -30.81 3.46
C PRO A 155 6.29 -30.94 4.22
N SER A 156 6.92 -29.82 4.55
CA SER A 156 8.18 -29.79 5.31
C SER A 156 7.91 -29.72 6.81
N SER A 157 8.62 -30.53 7.60
CA SER A 157 8.61 -30.44 9.06
C SER A 157 9.52 -29.32 9.61
N VAL A 158 10.34 -28.71 8.74
CA VAL A 158 11.31 -27.66 9.11
C VAL A 158 10.74 -26.28 8.86
N LEU A 159 9.99 -26.10 7.76
CA LEU A 159 9.29 -24.83 7.51
C LEU A 159 7.98 -24.79 8.30
N GLN A 160 7.69 -23.65 8.89
CA GLN A 160 6.44 -23.36 9.58
C GLN A 160 5.62 -22.36 8.77
N GLY A 161 4.35 -22.23 9.13
CA GLY A 161 3.42 -21.34 8.46
C GLY A 161 2.58 -21.96 7.35
N CYS A 162 1.81 -21.11 6.69
CA CYS A 162 0.87 -21.43 5.64
C CYS A 162 1.59 -21.77 4.33
N TYR A 163 1.15 -22.86 3.67
CA TYR A 163 1.68 -23.28 2.38
C TYR A 163 0.67 -23.04 1.26
N LEU A 164 0.98 -22.07 0.40
CA LEU A 164 0.21 -21.74 -0.79
C LEU A 164 0.54 -22.76 -1.90
N ALA A 165 -0.38 -23.70 -2.14
CA ALA A 165 -0.13 -24.80 -3.07
C ALA A 165 -0.44 -24.44 -4.53
N SER A 166 -1.37 -23.51 -4.74
CA SER A 166 -1.74 -23.03 -6.07
C SER A 166 -2.48 -21.71 -5.94
N ASP A 167 -2.18 -20.81 -6.85
CA ASP A 167 -2.85 -19.53 -7.01
C ASP A 167 -2.99 -19.17 -8.49
N ASN A 168 -3.77 -18.12 -8.78
CA ASN A 168 -3.88 -17.56 -10.10
C ASN A 168 -3.01 -16.28 -10.15
N PRO A 169 -2.09 -16.13 -11.13
CA PRO A 169 -1.25 -14.94 -11.25
C PRO A 169 -2.03 -13.66 -11.63
N ILE A 170 -3.36 -13.68 -11.56
CA ILE A 170 -4.24 -12.55 -11.80
C ILE A 170 -3.96 -11.35 -10.88
N LEU A 171 -3.36 -11.57 -9.70
CA LEU A 171 -2.89 -10.49 -8.81
C LEU A 171 -1.92 -9.52 -9.49
N PHE A 172 -1.19 -9.96 -10.52
CA PHE A 172 -0.38 -9.07 -11.36
C PHE A 172 -1.17 -7.84 -11.85
N VAL A 173 -2.45 -8.03 -12.19
CA VAL A 173 -3.33 -6.94 -12.65
C VAL A 173 -3.51 -5.87 -11.58
N CYS A 174 -3.56 -6.25 -10.30
CA CYS A 174 -3.70 -5.30 -9.20
C CYS A 174 -2.48 -4.38 -9.12
N PHE A 175 -1.28 -4.94 -9.00
CA PHE A 175 -0.06 -4.15 -8.89
C PHE A 175 0.26 -3.38 -10.17
N ALA A 176 0.03 -3.96 -11.35
CA ALA A 176 0.23 -3.27 -12.62
C ALA A 176 -0.73 -2.07 -12.77
N SER A 177 -2.01 -2.24 -12.43
CA SER A 177 -2.99 -1.16 -12.48
C SER A 177 -2.72 -0.08 -11.42
N LEU A 178 -2.25 -0.45 -10.23
CA LEU A 178 -1.81 0.47 -9.19
C LEU A 178 -0.61 1.31 -9.68
N LEU A 179 0.41 0.68 -10.25
CA LEU A 179 1.57 1.38 -10.79
C LEU A 179 1.18 2.37 -11.89
N LEU A 180 0.24 2.02 -12.76
CA LEU A 180 -0.28 2.93 -13.79
C LEU A 180 -0.97 4.16 -13.18
N LEU A 181 -1.74 3.96 -12.11
CA LEU A 181 -2.39 5.06 -11.39
C LEU A 181 -1.36 5.96 -10.70
N GLU A 182 -0.36 5.38 -10.03
CA GLU A 182 0.73 6.12 -9.38
C GLU A 182 1.52 6.96 -10.39
N VAL A 183 1.88 6.39 -11.55
CA VAL A 183 2.59 7.10 -12.62
C VAL A 183 1.73 8.24 -13.19
N LEU A 184 0.44 8.01 -13.42
CA LEU A 184 -0.49 9.05 -13.87
C LEU A 184 -0.52 10.22 -12.87
N LEU A 185 -0.68 9.92 -11.58
CA LEU A 185 -0.72 10.92 -10.53
C LEU A 185 0.62 11.66 -10.39
N LEU A 186 1.75 10.96 -10.46
CA LEU A 186 3.08 11.54 -10.46
C LEU A 186 3.26 12.52 -11.64
N ILE A 187 2.86 12.14 -12.85
CA ILE A 187 2.95 12.99 -14.04
C ILE A 187 2.13 14.27 -13.83
N LEU A 188 0.88 14.15 -13.35
CA LEU A 188 0.04 15.31 -13.06
C LEU A 188 0.66 16.20 -11.99
N HIS A 189 1.22 15.61 -10.93
CA HIS A 189 1.86 16.33 -9.85
C HIS A 189 3.09 17.11 -10.34
N ILE A 190 4.00 16.46 -11.08
CA ILE A 190 5.19 17.08 -11.67
C ILE A 190 4.78 18.18 -12.65
N TRP A 191 3.84 17.92 -13.54
CA TRP A 191 3.42 18.90 -14.54
C TRP A 191 2.86 20.17 -13.89
N LYS A 192 2.02 20.01 -12.86
CA LYS A 192 1.49 21.13 -12.09
C LYS A 192 2.56 21.84 -11.25
N ALA A 193 3.53 21.09 -10.70
CA ALA A 193 4.68 21.64 -9.99
C ALA A 193 5.51 22.56 -10.89
N LEU A 194 5.91 22.06 -12.08
CA LEU A 194 6.71 22.80 -13.04
C LEU A 194 5.99 24.05 -13.54
N ARG A 195 4.67 23.95 -13.78
CA ARG A 195 3.86 25.11 -14.17
C ARG A 195 3.85 26.19 -13.09
N LEU A 196 3.61 25.80 -11.83
CA LEU A 196 3.55 26.77 -10.73
C LEU A 196 4.92 27.37 -10.40
N LEU A 197 6.00 26.60 -10.51
CA LEU A 197 7.37 27.12 -10.37
C LEU A 197 7.72 28.15 -11.46
N ARG A 198 7.15 27.99 -12.66
CA ARG A 198 7.31 28.94 -13.77
C ARG A 198 6.48 30.21 -13.58
N GLU A 199 5.30 30.09 -12.97
CA GLU A 199 4.37 31.21 -12.75
C GLU A 199 4.65 31.99 -11.44
N SER A 200 5.23 31.35 -10.41
CA SER A 200 5.47 31.96 -9.09
C SER A 200 6.74 31.42 -8.42
N ARG A 201 7.61 32.32 -7.94
CA ARG A 201 8.86 32.00 -7.24
C ARG A 201 8.68 31.91 -5.72
N ASN A 202 7.52 31.42 -5.25
CA ASN A 202 7.19 31.36 -3.83
C ASN A 202 7.66 30.05 -3.17
N ASN A 203 8.46 30.14 -2.11
CA ASN A 203 9.02 29.00 -1.38
C ASN A 203 7.97 28.04 -0.81
N LEU A 204 6.78 28.54 -0.47
CA LEU A 204 5.69 27.75 0.14
C LEU A 204 5.10 26.71 -0.83
N VAL A 205 5.08 27.05 -2.13
CA VAL A 205 4.67 26.14 -3.20
C VAL A 205 5.69 25.00 -3.34
N SER A 206 6.99 25.32 -3.26
CA SER A 206 8.08 24.34 -3.38
C SER A 206 8.02 23.24 -2.30
N THR A 207 7.73 23.59 -1.04
CA THR A 207 7.68 22.61 0.05
C THR A 207 6.50 21.63 -0.11
N PHE A 208 5.31 22.12 -0.42
CA PHE A 208 4.13 21.26 -0.59
C PHE A 208 4.26 20.28 -1.76
N PHE A 209 4.96 20.72 -2.83
CA PHE A 209 5.31 19.89 -3.97
C PHE A 209 6.39 18.87 -3.67
N ARG A 210 7.43 19.27 -2.92
CA ARG A 210 8.52 18.37 -2.53
C ARG A 210 7.97 17.18 -1.77
N ASP A 211 7.10 17.42 -0.80
CA ASP A 211 6.51 16.34 -0.01
C ASP A 211 5.69 15.44 -0.94
N GLY A 212 4.85 16.03 -1.82
CA GLY A 212 4.03 15.35 -2.83
C GLY A 212 4.79 14.40 -3.74
N VAL A 213 5.88 14.86 -4.35
CA VAL A 213 6.68 14.07 -5.29
C VAL A 213 7.47 12.97 -4.55
N ILE A 214 7.97 13.23 -3.35
CA ILE A 214 8.66 12.21 -2.53
C ILE A 214 7.75 11.00 -2.29
N TYR A 215 6.46 11.20 -2.01
CA TYR A 215 5.50 10.10 -1.84
C TYR A 215 5.50 9.14 -3.03
N TYR A 216 5.28 9.66 -4.23
CA TYR A 216 5.22 8.84 -5.45
C TYR A 216 6.57 8.24 -5.82
N MET A 217 7.68 8.96 -5.58
CA MET A 217 9.03 8.43 -5.81
C MET A 217 9.40 7.29 -4.86
N CYS A 218 8.83 7.24 -3.65
CA CYS A 218 9.03 6.13 -2.72
C CYS A 218 8.09 4.95 -3.01
N LEU A 219 6.84 5.21 -3.38
CA LEU A 219 5.83 4.16 -3.63
C LEU A 219 6.05 3.44 -4.97
N SER A 220 6.26 4.18 -6.06
CA SER A 220 6.34 3.59 -7.40
C SER A 220 7.41 2.48 -7.54
N PRO A 221 8.63 2.61 -6.95
CA PRO A 221 9.62 1.53 -6.98
C PRO A 221 9.19 0.28 -6.20
N LEU A 222 8.46 0.43 -5.09
CA LEU A 222 7.93 -0.70 -4.31
C LEU A 222 6.85 -1.42 -5.09
N THR A 223 5.92 -0.68 -5.70
CA THR A 223 4.87 -1.22 -6.55
C THR A 223 5.46 -1.91 -7.79
N LEU A 224 6.44 -1.29 -8.45
CA LEU A 224 7.18 -1.91 -9.56
C LEU A 224 7.92 -3.18 -9.10
N GLY A 225 8.51 -3.15 -7.90
CA GLY A 225 9.11 -4.32 -7.28
C GLY A 225 8.12 -5.48 -7.15
N ASN A 226 6.92 -5.24 -6.63
CA ASN A 226 5.86 -6.25 -6.54
C ASN A 226 5.46 -6.79 -7.92
N VAL A 227 5.32 -5.92 -8.93
CA VAL A 227 5.06 -6.34 -10.32
C VAL A 227 6.16 -7.28 -10.83
N LEU A 228 7.43 -6.94 -10.61
CA LEU A 228 8.58 -7.75 -11.03
C LEU A 228 8.65 -9.09 -10.28
N VAL A 229 8.38 -9.09 -8.97
CA VAL A 229 8.33 -10.31 -8.16
C VAL A 229 7.26 -11.26 -8.72
N ILE A 230 6.05 -10.79 -9.01
CA ILE A 230 4.99 -11.65 -9.55
C ILE A 230 5.34 -12.23 -10.93
N LEU A 231 6.05 -11.46 -11.77
CA LEU A 231 6.42 -11.91 -13.12
C LEU A 231 7.63 -12.84 -13.15
N LEU A 232 8.58 -12.66 -12.23
CA LEU A 232 9.91 -13.28 -12.30
C LEU A 232 10.15 -14.29 -11.18
N ALA A 233 9.56 -14.11 -10.01
CA ALA A 233 9.81 -14.91 -8.81
C ALA A 233 8.85 -16.10 -8.70
N PRO A 234 9.22 -17.15 -7.94
CA PRO A 234 8.31 -18.25 -7.62
C PRO A 234 7.13 -17.76 -6.74
N VAL A 235 6.03 -18.51 -6.78
CA VAL A 235 4.77 -18.24 -6.04
C VAL A 235 4.96 -18.05 -4.54
N ASP A 236 6.01 -18.65 -3.97
CA ASP A 236 6.31 -18.52 -2.53
C ASP A 236 6.79 -17.10 -2.14
N MET A 237 7.11 -16.23 -3.10
CA MET A 237 7.63 -14.87 -2.86
C MET A 237 6.65 -13.74 -3.17
N LEU A 238 5.40 -14.04 -3.51
CA LEU A 238 4.44 -13.04 -3.97
C LEU A 238 4.23 -11.90 -2.95
N ASP A 239 4.38 -12.20 -1.66
CA ASP A 239 4.16 -11.24 -0.57
C ASP A 239 5.41 -10.46 -0.14
N LEU A 240 6.55 -10.67 -0.81
CA LEU A 240 7.86 -10.14 -0.38
C LEU A 240 7.86 -8.63 -0.15
N LEU A 241 7.32 -7.87 -1.09
CA LEU A 241 7.31 -6.42 -1.03
C LEU A 241 5.91 -5.86 -0.70
N ASP A 242 4.90 -6.71 -0.58
CA ASP A 242 3.52 -6.27 -0.37
C ASP A 242 3.36 -5.63 1.01
N SER A 243 3.83 -6.31 2.07
CA SER A 243 3.80 -5.78 3.44
C SER A 243 4.54 -4.45 3.57
N LEU A 244 5.69 -4.31 2.90
CA LEU A 244 6.47 -3.07 2.92
C LEU A 244 5.72 -1.95 2.19
N MET A 245 5.29 -2.22 0.94
CA MET A 245 4.48 -1.29 0.13
C MET A 245 3.25 -0.82 0.91
N ARG A 246 2.57 -1.75 1.59
CA ARG A 246 1.38 -1.51 2.39
C ARG A 246 1.63 -0.55 3.56
N VAL A 247 2.71 -0.79 4.33
CA VAL A 247 3.14 0.09 5.42
C VAL A 247 3.50 1.48 4.89
N PHE A 248 4.18 1.56 3.74
CA PHE A 248 4.48 2.84 3.09
C PHE A 248 3.22 3.60 2.69
N HIS A 249 2.23 2.99 2.01
CA HIS A 249 0.97 3.68 1.67
C HIS A 249 0.28 4.26 2.90
N SER A 250 0.19 3.47 3.98
CA SER A 250 -0.44 3.91 5.22
C SER A 250 0.29 5.06 5.90
N THR A 251 1.58 4.89 6.18
CA THR A 251 2.40 5.87 6.93
C THR A 251 2.41 7.21 6.21
N MET A 252 2.53 7.16 4.88
CA MET A 252 2.48 8.32 4.03
C MET A 252 1.12 9.03 4.06
N CYS A 253 0.02 8.29 3.98
CA CYS A 253 -1.32 8.86 4.12
C CYS A 253 -1.54 9.49 5.50
N CYS A 254 -1.06 8.84 6.56
CA CYS A 254 -1.17 9.37 7.93
C CYS A 254 -0.44 10.71 8.07
N ARG A 255 0.81 10.80 7.59
CA ARG A 255 1.61 12.03 7.59
C ARG A 255 0.93 13.15 6.82
N LEU A 256 0.40 12.83 5.64
CA LEU A 256 -0.32 13.79 4.81
C LEU A 256 -1.57 14.33 5.50
N LEU A 257 -2.44 13.46 6.04
CA LEU A 257 -3.68 13.87 6.69
C LEU A 257 -3.43 14.68 7.97
N LEU A 258 -2.43 14.31 8.77
CA LEU A 258 -2.02 15.07 9.95
C LEU A 258 -1.44 16.44 9.54
N GLY A 259 -0.57 16.49 8.54
CA GLY A 259 0.00 17.75 8.05
C GLY A 259 -1.07 18.73 7.54
N LEU A 260 -2.07 18.22 6.81
CA LEU A 260 -3.21 19.04 6.35
C LEU A 260 -4.01 19.60 7.53
N ARG A 261 -4.29 18.80 8.56
CA ARG A 261 -4.98 19.26 9.76
C ARG A 261 -4.16 20.28 10.55
N GLN A 262 -2.88 20.04 10.74
CA GLN A 262 -1.98 20.98 11.40
C GLN A 262 -1.99 22.34 10.70
N THR A 263 -2.01 22.35 9.36
CA THR A 263 -2.05 23.56 8.55
C THR A 263 -3.40 24.28 8.66
N ALA A 264 -4.51 23.54 8.66
CA ALA A 264 -5.82 24.12 8.88
C ALA A 264 -5.94 24.79 10.26
N VAL A 265 -5.40 24.17 11.31
CA VAL A 265 -5.40 24.74 12.67
C VAL A 265 -4.50 25.98 12.76
N SER A 266 -3.33 25.98 12.11
CA SER A 266 -2.44 27.15 12.15
C SER A 266 -3.03 28.37 11.42
N VAL A 267 -3.70 28.15 10.28
CA VAL A 267 -4.43 29.21 9.56
C VAL A 267 -5.56 29.80 10.41
N GLN A 268 -6.30 28.96 11.14
CA GLN A 268 -7.37 29.43 12.04
C GLN A 268 -6.85 30.24 13.24
N ARG A 269 -5.65 29.94 13.75
CA ARG A 269 -5.05 30.69 14.86
C ARG A 269 -4.36 32.00 14.45
N GLY A 270 -4.00 32.14 13.18
CA GLY A 270 -3.39 33.35 12.63
C GLY A 270 -4.39 34.33 11.99
N SER A 271 -5.67 33.96 11.92
CA SER A 271 -6.81 34.80 11.53
C SER A 271 -7.50 35.38 12.75
#